data_AF-A0A164XA53-F1
#
_entry.id   AF-A0A164XA53-F1
#
_cell.length_a   1.000
_cell.length_b   1.000
_cell.length_c   1.000
_cell.angle_alpha   90.00
_cell.angle_beta   90.00
_cell.angle_gamma   90.00
#
_symmetry.space_group_name_H-M   'P 1'
#
loop_
_entity.id
_entity.type
_entity.pdbx_description
1 polymer ?
#
loop_
_entity_poly.entity_id
_entity_poly.type
_entity_poly.pdbx_seq_one_letter_code
_entity_poly.pdbx_strand_id
1 'polypeptide(L)'
;MLHSSRTRMYGRLYMLVSVLILLAPVSLAVNYTYFKTVDLTYIPSAVKNGAVCLDGSPPAYHIDRGVGDGARNWLVFIEGGGWCDTTENCLNRTKNIFGLGSSKIMQAKNFTGLLSDNQQLNPYFYNWNRVFVRYCDGGSFTGNSFDPVNKLHYKGSKVFSAIVKDLLGKGMSNATNALISGCSAGGLSAILNCDKFRSFLPPHTNVKCASDAGYFLHVKDVFGEYNYANFYDRIVKLHVVSLALDLSHLHSPVCNFEIKSKIGFILAPSINNLPQTWERCKNDTTTCSPDQIEILKGFRSEFLSALPRLGNGSFRGMFISSCLAHCQSQLQLNWNWDPGFRIEDKVYLDIL
;
A
#
# COMPACT_ATOMS: atom_id res chain seq x y z
N MET A 1 36.91 52.34 -46.07
CA MET A 1 36.10 52.19 -44.83
C MET A 1 35.03 51.08 -44.97
N LEU A 2 35.42 49.83 -45.28
CA LEU A 2 34.47 48.74 -45.61
C LEU A 2 34.42 47.59 -44.59
N HIS A 3 35.23 47.64 -43.53
CA HIS A 3 35.27 46.60 -42.49
C HIS A 3 34.31 46.86 -41.30
N SER A 4 33.69 48.05 -41.24
CA SER A 4 32.84 48.48 -40.11
C SER A 4 31.33 48.15 -40.29
N SER A 5 30.89 47.90 -41.53
CA SER A 5 29.47 47.63 -41.83
C SER A 5 29.05 46.19 -41.54
N ARG A 6 29.89 45.19 -41.81
CA ARG A 6 29.55 43.76 -41.60
C ARG A 6 29.39 43.40 -40.13
N THR A 7 30.27 43.87 -39.25
CA THR A 7 30.18 43.61 -37.79
C THR A 7 28.92 44.19 -37.16
N ARG A 8 28.45 45.38 -37.61
CA ARG A 8 27.16 45.95 -37.17
C ARG A 8 25.94 45.12 -37.60
N MET A 9 26.01 44.43 -38.74
CA MET A 9 24.91 43.59 -39.22
C MET A 9 24.80 42.30 -38.39
N TYR A 10 25.92 41.61 -38.14
CA TYR A 10 25.93 40.42 -37.29
C TYR A 10 25.55 40.74 -35.84
N GLY A 11 26.01 41.86 -35.27
CA GLY A 11 25.61 42.27 -33.91
C GLY A 11 24.10 42.51 -33.76
N ARG A 12 23.44 43.08 -34.78
CA ARG A 12 21.98 43.25 -34.79
C ARG A 12 21.23 41.93 -34.96
N LEU A 13 21.75 41.00 -35.77
CA LEU A 13 21.15 39.69 -35.95
C LEU A 13 21.26 38.84 -34.66
N TYR A 14 22.42 38.86 -33.99
CA TYR A 14 22.61 38.20 -32.70
C TYR A 14 21.68 38.77 -31.62
N MET A 15 21.54 40.10 -31.53
CA MET A 15 20.60 40.73 -30.59
C MET A 15 19.13 40.38 -30.89
N LEU A 16 18.73 40.29 -32.16
CA LEU A 16 17.36 39.87 -32.52
C LEU A 16 17.09 38.40 -32.19
N VAL A 17 18.06 37.51 -32.42
CA VAL A 17 17.94 36.08 -32.07
C VAL A 17 17.92 35.88 -30.55
N SER A 18 18.77 36.57 -29.78
CA SER A 18 18.76 36.45 -28.31
C SER A 18 17.52 37.09 -27.68
N VAL A 19 16.99 38.19 -28.24
CA VAL A 19 15.70 38.76 -27.80
C VAL A 19 14.52 37.84 -28.15
N LEU A 20 14.53 37.14 -29.29
CA LEU A 20 13.50 36.15 -29.62
C LEU A 20 13.55 34.92 -28.70
N ILE A 21 14.74 34.48 -28.27
CA ILE A 21 14.89 33.42 -27.26
C ILE A 21 14.40 33.89 -25.88
N LEU A 22 14.58 35.16 -25.53
CA LEU A 22 14.10 35.76 -24.29
C LEU A 22 12.59 36.11 -24.29
N LEU A 23 11.93 36.10 -25.45
CA LEU A 23 10.51 36.42 -25.61
C LEU A 23 9.62 35.22 -25.92
N ALA A 24 10.18 34.01 -26.02
CA ALA A 24 9.38 32.79 -25.96
C ALA A 24 8.97 32.53 -24.51
N PRO A 25 7.67 32.62 -24.13
CA PRO A 25 7.24 32.23 -22.81
C PRO A 25 7.29 30.70 -22.71
N VAL A 26 8.46 30.14 -22.40
CA VAL A 26 8.62 28.74 -21.96
C VAL A 26 8.12 28.60 -20.52
N SER A 27 6.88 29.05 -20.33
CA SER A 27 6.00 28.80 -19.20
C SER A 27 4.86 27.91 -19.67
N LEU A 28 5.18 26.88 -20.46
CA LEU A 28 4.48 25.61 -20.36
C LEU A 28 4.77 25.02 -18.96
N ALA A 29 4.18 25.65 -17.95
CA ALA A 29 3.86 25.00 -16.69
C ALA A 29 2.79 23.96 -17.02
N VAL A 30 3.21 22.87 -17.68
CA VAL A 30 2.45 21.64 -17.71
C VAL A 30 2.34 21.24 -16.25
N ASN A 31 1.18 21.52 -15.67
CA ASN A 31 0.88 21.21 -14.30
C ASN A 31 0.70 19.70 -14.22
N TYR A 32 1.82 18.97 -14.25
CA TYR A 32 1.89 17.52 -14.10
C TYR A 32 1.43 17.20 -12.69
N THR A 33 0.11 17.09 -12.52
CA THR A 33 -0.49 16.44 -11.37
C THR A 33 0.00 14.99 -11.41
N TYR A 34 0.99 14.66 -10.58
CA TYR A 34 1.55 13.31 -10.39
C TYR A 34 0.53 12.29 -9.86
N PHE A 35 -0.72 12.70 -9.73
CA PHE A 35 -1.84 11.94 -9.24
C PHE A 35 -3.12 12.30 -9.97
N LYS A 36 -4.07 11.36 -9.95
CA LYS A 36 -5.46 11.60 -10.34
C LYS A 36 -6.35 11.50 -9.11
N THR A 37 -7.17 12.51 -8.85
CA THR A 37 -8.18 12.44 -7.79
C THR A 37 -9.35 11.59 -8.26
N VAL A 38 -9.72 10.57 -7.47
CA VAL A 38 -10.79 9.63 -7.77
C VAL A 38 -11.83 9.68 -6.66
N ASP A 39 -13.10 9.88 -7.05
CA ASP A 39 -14.22 9.98 -6.13
C ASP A 39 -14.53 8.66 -5.42
N LEU A 40 -15.24 8.77 -4.29
CA LEU A 40 -15.62 7.64 -3.45
C LEU A 40 -16.91 6.98 -3.98
N THR A 41 -16.84 5.68 -4.25
CA THR A 41 -18.00 4.83 -4.54
C THR A 41 -18.44 4.08 -3.29
N TYR A 42 -19.63 4.38 -2.79
CA TYR A 42 -20.28 3.63 -1.71
C TYR A 42 -21.03 2.41 -2.25
N ILE A 43 -21.23 1.39 -1.40
CA ILE A 43 -22.11 0.25 -1.69
C ILE A 43 -23.28 0.20 -0.67
N PRO A 44 -24.30 1.08 -0.74
CA PRO A 44 -25.44 1.08 0.20
C PRO A 44 -26.19 -0.26 0.23
N SER A 45 -26.25 -0.95 -0.92
CA SER A 45 -26.87 -2.27 -1.08
C SER A 45 -26.17 -3.39 -0.31
N ALA A 46 -24.97 -3.16 0.24
CA ALA A 46 -24.24 -4.12 1.07
C ALA A 46 -24.74 -4.14 2.53
N VAL A 47 -25.30 -3.02 3.02
CA VAL A 47 -25.77 -2.86 4.41
C VAL A 47 -26.84 -3.91 4.76
N LYS A 48 -27.82 -4.12 3.86
CA LYS A 48 -28.88 -5.14 4.03
C LYS A 48 -28.37 -6.58 4.15
N ASN A 49 -27.13 -6.83 3.72
CA ASN A 49 -26.47 -8.14 3.80
C ASN A 49 -25.49 -8.24 4.99
N GLY A 50 -25.49 -7.26 5.90
CA GLY A 50 -24.60 -7.21 7.06
C GLY A 50 -23.13 -6.91 6.71
N ALA A 51 -22.85 -6.43 5.51
CA ALA A 51 -21.53 -5.97 5.08
C ALA A 51 -21.43 -4.45 5.32
N VAL A 52 -20.79 -4.06 6.41
CA VAL A 52 -20.71 -2.69 6.92
C VAL A 52 -19.34 -2.43 7.56
N CYS A 53 -18.92 -1.16 7.64
CA CYS A 53 -17.79 -0.69 8.43
C CYS A 53 -18.05 -0.82 9.94
N LEU A 54 -17.03 -0.60 10.78
CA LEU A 54 -17.14 -0.70 12.25
C LEU A 54 -18.33 0.06 12.85
N ASP A 55 -18.68 1.23 12.31
CA ASP A 55 -19.79 2.09 12.73
C ASP A 55 -21.16 1.79 12.07
N GLY A 56 -21.27 0.69 11.33
CA GLY A 56 -22.48 0.32 10.58
C GLY A 56 -22.68 1.03 9.24
N SER A 57 -21.77 1.93 8.82
CA SER A 57 -21.84 2.58 7.51
C SER A 57 -21.56 1.61 6.34
N PRO A 58 -22.06 1.88 5.12
CA PRO A 58 -21.77 1.03 3.96
C PRO A 58 -20.26 1.02 3.64
N PRO A 59 -19.73 -0.08 3.11
CA PRO A 59 -18.37 -0.12 2.61
C PRO A 59 -18.23 0.74 1.35
N ALA A 60 -16.99 1.16 1.07
CA ALA A 60 -16.69 2.04 -0.04
C ALA A 60 -15.30 1.78 -0.63
N TYR A 61 -15.09 2.23 -1.86
CA TYR A 61 -13.83 2.13 -2.60
C TYR A 61 -13.75 3.24 -3.66
N HIS A 62 -12.59 3.44 -4.26
CA HIS A 62 -12.39 4.33 -5.41
C HIS A 62 -12.09 3.50 -6.65
N ILE A 63 -12.55 3.91 -7.82
CA ILE A 63 -12.26 3.21 -9.09
C ILE A 63 -11.96 4.19 -10.21
N ASP A 64 -10.81 4.02 -10.83
CA ASP A 64 -10.49 4.58 -12.14
C ASP A 64 -10.61 3.47 -13.20
N ARG A 65 -11.15 3.81 -14.37
CA ARG A 65 -11.48 2.81 -15.40
C ARG A 65 -10.31 2.56 -16.33
N GLY A 66 -10.15 1.28 -16.69
CA GLY A 66 -9.16 0.88 -17.66
C GLY A 66 -9.54 1.30 -19.08
N VAL A 67 -8.54 1.47 -19.92
CA VAL A 67 -8.67 1.94 -21.32
C VAL A 67 -7.89 1.05 -22.27
N GLY A 68 -8.31 0.98 -23.52
CA GLY A 68 -7.66 0.16 -24.55
C GLY A 68 -7.61 -1.34 -24.18
N ASP A 69 -6.45 -1.94 -24.40
CA ASP A 69 -6.10 -3.31 -24.01
C ASP A 69 -6.13 -3.54 -22.48
N GLY A 70 -5.85 -2.51 -21.69
CA GLY A 70 -5.96 -2.53 -20.23
C GLY A 70 -7.40 -2.61 -19.70
N ALA A 71 -8.42 -2.36 -20.52
CA ALA A 71 -9.82 -2.31 -20.08
C ALA A 71 -10.38 -3.65 -19.53
N ARG A 72 -9.76 -4.80 -19.86
CA ARG A 72 -10.08 -6.12 -19.29
C ARG A 72 -9.16 -6.54 -18.14
N ASN A 73 -8.23 -5.70 -17.72
CA ASN A 73 -7.31 -6.00 -16.62
C ASN A 73 -7.68 -5.16 -15.38
N TRP A 74 -7.45 -5.73 -14.20
CA TRP A 74 -7.94 -5.20 -12.93
C TRP A 74 -6.85 -5.22 -11.85
N LEU A 75 -6.66 -4.10 -11.17
CA LEU A 75 -5.79 -3.95 -10.01
C LEU A 75 -6.66 -3.51 -8.83
N VAL A 76 -6.78 -4.38 -7.82
CA VAL A 76 -7.54 -4.15 -6.59
C VAL A 76 -6.57 -3.96 -5.44
N PHE A 77 -6.31 -2.69 -5.09
CA PHE A 77 -5.41 -2.31 -4.01
C PHE A 77 -6.15 -2.08 -2.69
N ILE A 78 -5.68 -2.70 -1.61
CA ILE A 78 -6.28 -2.60 -0.27
C ILE A 78 -5.53 -1.57 0.58
N GLU A 79 -6.27 -0.60 1.13
CA GLU A 79 -5.75 0.40 2.06
C GLU A 79 -5.19 -0.23 3.36
N GLY A 80 -4.06 0.28 3.83
CA GLY A 80 -3.49 -0.08 5.14
C GLY A 80 -4.01 0.82 6.27
N GLY A 81 -3.38 0.74 7.45
CA GLY A 81 -3.72 1.62 8.58
C GLY A 81 -3.83 0.90 9.92
N GLY A 82 -2.97 -0.09 10.17
CA GLY A 82 -2.95 -0.87 11.41
C GLY A 82 -4.25 -1.63 11.69
N TRP A 83 -4.55 -1.85 12.96
CA TRP A 83 -5.73 -2.60 13.41
C TRP A 83 -6.36 -1.92 14.62
N CYS A 84 -7.41 -2.51 15.16
CA CYS A 84 -7.85 -2.25 16.52
C CYS A 84 -8.06 -3.59 17.25
N ASP A 85 -7.44 -3.71 18.42
CA ASP A 85 -7.29 -4.95 19.18
C ASP A 85 -8.06 -4.93 20.51
N THR A 86 -8.75 -3.83 20.81
CA THR A 86 -9.68 -3.69 21.93
C THR A 86 -10.96 -2.99 21.44
N THR A 87 -12.08 -3.23 22.13
CA THR A 87 -13.36 -2.58 21.87
C THR A 87 -13.24 -1.04 21.89
N GLU A 88 -12.50 -0.48 22.85
CA GLU A 88 -12.24 0.96 22.94
C GLU A 88 -11.44 1.48 21.73
N ASN A 89 -10.36 0.79 21.36
CA ASN A 89 -9.54 1.14 20.19
C ASN A 89 -10.41 1.11 18.92
N CYS A 90 -11.30 0.13 18.78
CA CYS A 90 -12.21 0.03 17.63
C CYS A 90 -13.31 1.10 17.65
N LEU A 91 -13.85 1.45 18.82
CA LEU A 91 -14.81 2.55 18.96
C LEU A 91 -14.18 3.90 18.59
N ASN A 92 -12.97 4.18 19.06
CA ASN A 92 -12.22 5.37 18.70
C ASN A 92 -11.87 5.39 17.19
N ARG A 93 -11.58 4.22 16.60
CA ARG A 93 -11.32 4.07 15.16
C ARG A 93 -12.52 4.45 14.28
N THR A 94 -13.77 4.32 14.75
CA THR A 94 -14.95 4.81 14.01
C THR A 94 -14.93 6.31 13.73
N LYS A 95 -14.25 7.09 14.58
CA LYS A 95 -14.13 8.56 14.51
C LYS A 95 -12.83 9.02 13.82
N ASN A 96 -12.04 8.10 13.30
CA ASN A 96 -10.73 8.41 12.72
C ASN A 96 -10.87 9.27 11.44
N ILE A 97 -10.11 10.35 11.37
CA ILE A 97 -10.17 11.35 10.28
C ILE A 97 -9.84 10.80 8.88
N PHE A 98 -9.18 9.63 8.79
CA PHE A 98 -8.89 8.97 7.51
C PHE A 98 -9.99 7.97 7.08
N GLY A 99 -11.07 7.85 7.87
CA GLY A 99 -12.20 6.94 7.60
C GLY A 99 -11.97 5.48 8.00
N LEU A 100 -10.94 5.20 8.80
CA LEU A 100 -10.47 3.83 9.11
C LEU A 100 -11.44 2.94 9.92
N GLY A 101 -12.63 3.46 10.26
CA GLY A 101 -13.74 2.72 10.86
C GLY A 101 -15.14 3.21 10.44
N SER A 102 -15.23 4.14 9.47
CA SER A 102 -16.50 4.70 8.99
C SER A 102 -16.32 5.30 7.60
N SER A 103 -17.21 4.94 6.67
CA SER A 103 -17.22 5.56 5.34
C SER A 103 -17.78 6.98 5.33
N LYS A 104 -18.48 7.41 6.40
CA LYS A 104 -19.04 8.77 6.53
C LYS A 104 -17.98 9.88 6.57
N ILE A 105 -16.73 9.52 6.88
CA ILE A 105 -15.58 10.45 7.01
C ILE A 105 -14.63 10.30 5.80
N MET A 106 -14.87 9.33 4.91
CA MET A 106 -14.00 9.08 3.76
C MET A 106 -14.15 10.17 2.69
N GLN A 107 -13.02 10.74 2.28
CA GLN A 107 -12.92 11.69 1.17
C GLN A 107 -12.41 11.01 -0.12
N ALA A 108 -12.48 11.73 -1.24
CA ALA A 108 -11.83 11.37 -2.50
C ALA A 108 -10.33 11.07 -2.31
N LYS A 109 -9.76 10.23 -3.19
CA LYS A 109 -8.37 9.73 -3.04
C LYS A 109 -7.53 10.09 -4.26
N ASN A 110 -6.34 10.63 -4.01
CA ASN A 110 -5.33 10.81 -5.05
C ASN A 110 -4.63 9.48 -5.34
N PHE A 111 -4.67 9.04 -6.59
CA PHE A 111 -4.02 7.82 -7.08
C PHE A 111 -2.59 8.11 -7.53
N THR A 112 -1.62 7.43 -6.94
CA THR A 112 -0.16 7.58 -7.16
C THR A 112 0.51 6.20 -7.22
N GLY A 113 1.77 6.13 -7.64
CA GLY A 113 2.56 4.90 -7.64
C GLY A 113 1.92 3.83 -8.53
N LEU A 114 1.74 2.63 -7.97
CA LEU A 114 1.05 1.49 -8.59
C LEU A 114 -0.38 1.80 -9.09
N LEU A 115 -1.02 2.89 -8.62
CA LEU A 115 -2.35 3.32 -9.06
C LEU A 115 -2.37 4.53 -10.01
N SER A 116 -1.21 5.11 -10.34
CA SER A 116 -1.14 6.23 -11.29
C SER A 116 -1.66 5.81 -12.68
N ASP A 117 -2.32 6.74 -13.38
CA ASP A 117 -2.75 6.61 -14.78
C ASP A 117 -1.70 7.13 -15.78
N ASN A 118 -0.58 7.67 -15.29
CA ASN A 118 0.54 8.09 -16.12
C ASN A 118 1.48 6.91 -16.40
N GLN A 119 1.62 6.55 -17.68
CA GLN A 119 2.48 5.44 -18.14
C GLN A 119 3.95 5.59 -17.74
N GLN A 120 4.48 6.81 -17.61
CA GLN A 120 5.87 7.01 -17.15
C GLN A 120 6.03 6.71 -15.65
N LEU A 121 4.95 6.84 -14.88
CA LEU A 121 4.92 6.61 -13.44
C LEU A 121 4.55 5.16 -13.10
N ASN A 122 3.74 4.52 -13.95
CA ASN A 122 3.17 3.19 -13.76
C ASN A 122 3.11 2.38 -15.09
N PRO A 123 4.25 2.03 -15.70
CA PRO A 123 4.31 1.53 -17.08
C PRO A 123 3.49 0.28 -17.39
N TYR A 124 3.20 -0.57 -16.41
CA TYR A 124 2.49 -1.84 -16.61
C TYR A 124 0.98 -1.78 -16.28
N PHE A 125 0.55 -0.90 -15.37
CA PHE A 125 -0.82 -0.90 -14.84
C PHE A 125 -1.61 0.40 -15.10
N TYR A 126 -1.00 1.43 -15.72
CA TYR A 126 -1.63 2.74 -15.94
C TYR A 126 -2.99 2.68 -16.67
N ASN A 127 -3.13 1.79 -17.65
CA ASN A 127 -4.34 1.61 -18.44
C ASN A 127 -5.29 0.53 -17.88
N TRP A 128 -5.00 -0.09 -16.74
CA TRP A 128 -5.88 -1.09 -16.10
C TRP A 128 -7.04 -0.41 -15.36
N ASN A 129 -8.09 -1.17 -15.04
CA ASN A 129 -9.06 -0.76 -14.03
C ASN A 129 -8.36 -0.74 -12.68
N ARG A 130 -8.20 0.44 -12.09
CA ARG A 130 -7.43 0.66 -10.86
C ARG A 130 -8.41 0.97 -9.73
N VAL A 131 -8.38 0.13 -8.70
CA VAL A 131 -9.33 0.17 -7.57
C VAL A 131 -8.58 0.36 -6.26
N PHE A 132 -9.03 1.29 -5.44
CA PHE A 132 -8.52 1.50 -4.08
C PHE A 132 -9.63 1.19 -3.07
N VAL A 133 -9.53 0.04 -2.43
CA VAL A 133 -10.48 -0.46 -1.41
C VAL A 133 -10.21 0.25 -0.08
N ARG A 134 -11.24 0.91 0.48
CA ARG A 134 -11.11 1.63 1.76
C ARG A 134 -11.26 0.70 2.95
N TYR A 135 -10.34 0.82 3.90
CA TYR A 135 -10.19 -0.12 5.00
C TYR A 135 -10.89 0.39 6.27
N CYS A 136 -12.09 -0.15 6.53
CA CYS A 136 -12.98 0.33 7.60
C CYS A 136 -13.47 -0.72 8.60
N ASP A 137 -12.95 -1.95 8.55
CA ASP A 137 -13.27 -3.02 9.50
C ASP A 137 -12.23 -3.14 10.63
N GLY A 138 -10.98 -2.74 10.40
CA GLY A 138 -9.91 -2.78 11.41
C GLY A 138 -9.34 -4.17 11.71
N GLY A 139 -9.70 -5.20 10.93
CA GLY A 139 -9.33 -6.60 11.09
C GLY A 139 -8.77 -7.26 9.82
N SER A 140 -8.07 -6.50 8.96
CA SER A 140 -7.58 -6.95 7.64
C SER A 140 -8.62 -7.70 6.79
N PHE A 141 -9.87 -7.25 6.81
CA PHE A 141 -10.99 -7.88 6.12
C PHE A 141 -11.25 -9.36 6.47
N THR A 142 -10.83 -9.83 7.64
CA THR A 142 -11.05 -11.22 8.10
C THR A 142 -12.26 -11.38 9.03
N GLY A 143 -12.62 -10.33 9.77
CA GLY A 143 -13.64 -10.38 10.83
C GLY A 143 -15.05 -10.77 10.39
N ASN A 144 -15.82 -11.36 11.31
CA ASN A 144 -17.28 -11.49 11.20
C ASN A 144 -18.04 -11.44 12.55
N SER A 145 -17.44 -10.99 13.65
CA SER A 145 -18.13 -10.82 14.94
C SER A 145 -19.04 -9.57 14.96
N PHE A 146 -19.71 -9.31 16.08
CA PHE A 146 -20.50 -8.10 16.36
C PHE A 146 -20.53 -7.89 17.87
N ASP A 147 -20.25 -6.68 18.33
CA ASP A 147 -20.43 -6.28 19.73
C ASP A 147 -21.80 -5.59 19.88
N PRO A 148 -22.79 -6.21 20.54
CA PRO A 148 -24.11 -5.61 20.73
C PRO A 148 -24.14 -4.48 21.76
N VAL A 149 -23.18 -4.42 22.69
CA VAL A 149 -23.10 -3.41 23.75
C VAL A 149 -22.60 -2.10 23.17
N ASN A 150 -21.48 -2.15 22.44
CA ASN A 150 -20.86 -0.97 21.84
C ASN A 150 -21.30 -0.72 20.39
N LYS A 151 -22.14 -1.60 19.83
CA LYS A 151 -22.66 -1.56 18.45
C LYS A 151 -21.55 -1.55 17.40
N LEU A 152 -20.47 -2.30 17.65
CA LEU A 152 -19.32 -2.38 16.74
C LEU A 152 -19.44 -3.57 15.80
N HIS A 153 -19.29 -3.29 14.50
CA HIS A 153 -19.48 -4.25 13.43
C HIS A 153 -18.14 -4.72 12.84
N TYR A 154 -17.59 -5.80 13.39
CA TYR A 154 -16.37 -6.46 12.91
C TYR A 154 -16.64 -7.30 11.66
N LYS A 155 -17.07 -6.66 10.56
CA LYS A 155 -17.64 -7.34 9.37
C LYS A 155 -16.70 -7.39 8.17
N GLY A 156 -15.39 -7.35 8.39
CA GLY A 156 -14.35 -7.35 7.36
C GLY A 156 -14.56 -8.38 6.24
N SER A 157 -14.79 -9.65 6.59
CA SER A 157 -14.95 -10.73 5.60
C SER A 157 -16.21 -10.57 4.73
N LYS A 158 -17.26 -9.95 5.27
CA LYS A 158 -18.51 -9.59 4.57
C LYS A 158 -18.29 -8.37 3.69
N VAL A 159 -17.62 -7.34 4.19
CA VAL A 159 -17.24 -6.14 3.43
C VAL A 159 -16.42 -6.49 2.19
N PHE A 160 -15.33 -7.24 2.35
CA PHE A 160 -14.49 -7.67 1.23
C PHE A 160 -15.30 -8.41 0.17
N SER A 161 -16.14 -9.35 0.60
CA SER A 161 -17.01 -10.11 -0.30
C SER A 161 -18.05 -9.22 -1.02
N ALA A 162 -18.52 -8.14 -0.38
CA ALA A 162 -19.44 -7.19 -0.99
C ALA A 162 -18.74 -6.31 -2.04
N ILE A 163 -17.53 -5.80 -1.72
CA ILE A 163 -16.73 -4.99 -2.64
C ILE A 163 -16.35 -5.81 -3.87
N VAL A 164 -15.81 -7.03 -3.71
CA VAL A 164 -15.44 -7.88 -4.84
C VAL A 164 -16.65 -8.20 -5.73
N LYS A 165 -17.83 -8.49 -5.15
CA LYS A 165 -19.07 -8.73 -5.91
C LYS A 165 -19.57 -7.50 -6.67
N ASP A 166 -19.45 -6.31 -6.10
CA ASP A 166 -19.83 -5.06 -6.77
C ASP A 166 -18.88 -4.75 -7.94
N LEU A 167 -17.58 -5.01 -7.77
CA LEU A 167 -16.58 -4.94 -8.87
C LEU A 167 -16.87 -5.96 -9.98
N LEU A 168 -17.25 -7.20 -9.65
CA LEU A 168 -17.69 -8.20 -10.64
C LEU A 168 -18.87 -7.66 -11.48
N GLY A 169 -19.92 -7.16 -10.82
CA GLY A 169 -21.07 -6.54 -11.49
C GLY A 169 -20.73 -5.29 -12.30
N LYS A 170 -19.58 -4.65 -12.03
CA LYS A 170 -19.04 -3.50 -12.76
C LYS A 170 -18.05 -3.89 -13.86
N GLY A 171 -18.00 -5.16 -14.25
CA GLY A 171 -17.24 -5.68 -15.40
C GLY A 171 -16.04 -6.57 -15.04
N MET A 172 -15.68 -6.70 -13.76
CA MET A 172 -14.57 -7.56 -13.34
C MET A 172 -14.88 -9.06 -13.56
N SER A 173 -16.15 -9.43 -13.76
CA SER A 173 -16.55 -10.77 -14.22
C SER A 173 -15.94 -11.17 -15.56
N ASN A 174 -15.50 -10.19 -16.36
CA ASN A 174 -14.92 -10.40 -17.68
C ASN A 174 -13.40 -10.17 -17.68
N ALA A 175 -12.75 -10.17 -16.50
CA ALA A 175 -11.33 -9.88 -16.38
C ALA A 175 -10.45 -10.94 -17.08
N THR A 176 -9.48 -10.50 -17.87
CA THR A 176 -8.40 -11.35 -18.39
C THR A 176 -7.34 -11.55 -17.31
N ASN A 177 -6.89 -10.44 -16.70
CA ASN A 177 -5.96 -10.44 -15.57
C ASN A 177 -6.57 -9.69 -14.38
N ALA A 178 -6.34 -10.20 -13.17
CA ALA A 178 -6.68 -9.52 -11.92
C ALA A 178 -5.55 -9.64 -10.90
N LEU A 179 -5.07 -8.49 -10.42
CA LEU A 179 -4.07 -8.39 -9.35
C LEU A 179 -4.75 -7.86 -8.09
N ILE A 180 -4.75 -8.63 -7.01
CA ILE A 180 -5.06 -8.13 -5.68
C ILE A 180 -3.75 -7.73 -4.97
N SER A 181 -3.71 -6.52 -4.44
CA SER A 181 -2.53 -5.97 -3.76
C SER A 181 -2.97 -5.14 -2.55
N GLY A 182 -2.02 -4.67 -1.75
CA GLY A 182 -2.29 -3.78 -0.64
C GLY A 182 -1.03 -3.49 0.16
N CYS A 183 -1.08 -2.44 0.98
CA CYS A 183 0.00 -2.13 1.92
C CYS A 183 -0.37 -2.50 3.36
N SER A 184 0.59 -2.97 4.17
CA SER A 184 0.46 -3.06 5.63
C SER A 184 -0.69 -4.00 6.01
N ALA A 185 -1.67 -3.54 6.78
CA ALA A 185 -2.91 -4.29 7.06
C ALA A 185 -3.65 -4.72 5.77
N GLY A 186 -3.57 -3.93 4.70
CA GLY A 186 -4.07 -4.27 3.37
C GLY A 186 -3.18 -5.26 2.61
N GLY A 187 -1.87 -5.25 2.83
CA GLY A 187 -0.94 -6.23 2.26
C GLY A 187 -1.14 -7.62 2.89
N LEU A 188 -1.26 -7.66 4.23
CA LEU A 188 -1.68 -8.86 4.94
C LEU A 188 -3.06 -9.34 4.44
N SER A 189 -4.02 -8.42 4.28
CA SER A 189 -5.34 -8.73 3.72
C SER A 189 -5.27 -9.32 2.31
N ALA A 190 -4.33 -8.88 1.46
CA ALA A 190 -4.16 -9.38 0.10
C ALA A 190 -3.63 -10.83 0.08
N ILE A 191 -2.74 -11.20 1.02
CA ILE A 191 -2.34 -12.60 1.25
C ILE A 191 -3.53 -13.41 1.76
N LEU A 192 -4.13 -12.98 2.89
CA LEU A 192 -5.19 -13.73 3.59
C LEU A 192 -6.46 -13.94 2.77
N ASN A 193 -6.74 -13.06 1.78
CA ASN A 193 -7.89 -13.19 0.90
C ASN A 193 -7.51 -13.58 -0.55
N CYS A 194 -6.26 -13.97 -0.83
CA CYS A 194 -5.80 -14.30 -2.18
C CYS A 194 -6.66 -15.40 -2.86
N ASP A 195 -6.76 -16.58 -2.24
CA ASP A 195 -7.55 -17.69 -2.78
C ASP A 195 -9.05 -17.37 -2.84
N LYS A 196 -9.54 -16.61 -1.86
CA LYS A 196 -10.92 -16.12 -1.83
C LYS A 196 -11.20 -15.17 -3.00
N PHE A 197 -10.28 -14.26 -3.31
CA PHE A 197 -10.36 -13.38 -4.48
C PHE A 197 -10.33 -14.19 -5.78
N ARG A 198 -9.42 -15.17 -5.89
CA ARG A 198 -9.37 -16.12 -7.01
C ARG A 198 -10.69 -16.87 -7.22
N SER A 199 -11.35 -17.27 -6.14
CA SER A 199 -12.63 -18.01 -6.17
C SER A 199 -13.83 -17.19 -6.66
N PHE A 200 -13.75 -15.86 -6.59
CA PHE A 200 -14.79 -14.97 -7.12
C PHE A 200 -14.69 -14.76 -8.64
N LEU A 201 -13.52 -15.04 -9.23
CA LEU A 201 -13.23 -14.77 -10.63
C LEU A 201 -13.40 -16.03 -11.49
N PRO A 202 -13.75 -15.89 -12.79
CA PRO A 202 -13.85 -17.01 -13.71
C PRO A 202 -12.61 -17.93 -13.70
N PRO A 203 -12.76 -19.23 -14.03
CA PRO A 203 -11.61 -20.13 -14.15
C PRO A 203 -10.55 -19.65 -15.14
N HIS A 204 -10.94 -18.92 -16.20
CA HIS A 204 -10.04 -18.41 -17.24
C HIS A 204 -9.31 -17.11 -16.86
N THR A 205 -9.69 -16.42 -15.77
CA THR A 205 -9.00 -15.20 -15.35
C THR A 205 -7.66 -15.55 -14.72
N ASN A 206 -6.58 -14.95 -15.21
CA ASN A 206 -5.27 -15.01 -14.57
C ASN A 206 -5.28 -14.12 -13.32
N VAL A 207 -5.02 -14.71 -12.15
CA VAL A 207 -5.05 -13.99 -10.87
C VAL A 207 -3.69 -14.04 -10.20
N LYS A 208 -3.17 -12.86 -9.84
CA LYS A 208 -1.99 -12.70 -9.00
C LYS A 208 -2.35 -11.99 -7.69
N CYS A 209 -1.52 -12.20 -6.68
CA CYS A 209 -1.63 -11.57 -5.37
C CYS A 209 -0.26 -10.99 -4.99
N ALA A 210 -0.23 -9.75 -4.53
CA ALA A 210 0.99 -9.08 -4.07
C ALA A 210 0.77 -8.47 -2.68
N SER A 211 1.83 -8.37 -1.88
CA SER A 211 1.78 -7.78 -0.54
C SER A 211 2.96 -6.86 -0.31
N ASP A 212 2.68 -5.56 -0.18
CA ASP A 212 3.64 -4.52 0.17
C ASP A 212 3.60 -4.30 1.70
N ALA A 213 4.75 -4.45 2.37
CA ALA A 213 4.89 -4.28 3.83
C ALA A 213 3.82 -5.03 4.68
N GLY A 214 3.27 -6.14 4.15
CA GLY A 214 2.16 -6.90 4.73
C GLY A 214 2.58 -8.20 5.44
N TYR A 215 3.90 -8.45 5.54
CA TYR A 215 4.42 -9.62 6.25
C TYR A 215 4.98 -9.22 7.62
N PHE A 216 4.56 -9.93 8.66
CA PHE A 216 4.84 -9.63 10.07
C PHE A 216 5.39 -10.86 10.78
N LEU A 217 6.42 -10.67 11.59
CA LEU A 217 7.17 -11.77 12.20
C LEU A 217 6.57 -12.24 13.53
N HIS A 218 6.70 -13.54 13.77
CA HIS A 218 6.47 -14.15 15.08
C HIS A 218 7.79 -14.23 15.86
N VAL A 219 8.25 -13.08 16.37
CA VAL A 219 9.52 -12.94 17.09
C VAL A 219 9.32 -12.19 18.40
N LYS A 220 10.31 -12.30 19.30
CA LYS A 220 10.42 -11.42 20.46
C LYS A 220 10.77 -10.00 20.01
N ASP A 221 10.13 -9.02 20.61
CA ASP A 221 10.33 -7.61 20.32
C ASP A 221 11.46 -6.99 21.19
N VAL A 222 11.65 -5.67 21.16
CA VAL A 222 12.74 -5.03 21.94
C VAL A 222 12.59 -5.12 23.46
N PHE A 223 11.47 -5.62 23.98
CA PHE A 223 11.29 -5.93 25.40
C PHE A 223 11.61 -7.41 25.73
N GLY A 224 11.96 -8.22 24.73
CA GLY A 224 12.19 -9.65 24.88
C GLY A 224 10.91 -10.50 24.86
N GLU A 225 9.77 -9.91 24.47
CA GLU A 225 8.43 -10.50 24.57
C GLU A 225 7.74 -10.65 23.21
N TYR A 226 6.82 -11.61 23.10
CA TYR A 226 6.04 -11.84 21.87
C TYR A 226 4.86 -10.87 21.72
N ASN A 227 5.06 -9.57 21.96
CA ASN A 227 3.97 -8.58 21.97
C ASN A 227 3.23 -8.47 20.64
N TYR A 228 3.91 -8.69 19.50
CA TYR A 228 3.24 -8.78 18.20
C TYR A 228 2.28 -9.96 18.10
N ALA A 229 2.67 -11.14 18.59
CA ALA A 229 1.79 -12.31 18.64
C ALA A 229 0.59 -12.04 19.56
N ASN A 230 0.84 -11.49 20.76
CA ASN A 230 -0.20 -11.12 21.72
C ASN A 230 -1.17 -10.06 21.14
N PHE A 231 -0.69 -9.14 20.31
CA PHE A 231 -1.50 -8.14 19.62
C PHE A 231 -2.39 -8.78 18.54
N TYR A 232 -1.83 -9.66 17.69
CA TYR A 232 -2.62 -10.39 16.69
C TYR A 232 -3.63 -11.37 17.32
N ASP A 233 -3.28 -12.03 18.42
CA ASP A 233 -4.18 -12.91 19.17
C ASP A 233 -5.40 -12.13 19.72
N ARG A 234 -5.21 -10.90 20.21
CA ARG A 234 -6.32 -10.00 20.57
C ARG A 234 -7.17 -9.59 19.36
N ILE A 235 -6.57 -9.27 18.22
CA ILE A 235 -7.29 -8.95 16.98
C ILE A 235 -8.15 -10.15 16.54
N VAL A 236 -7.58 -11.36 16.50
CA VAL A 236 -8.30 -12.58 16.14
C VAL A 236 -9.47 -12.79 17.09
N LYS A 237 -9.24 -12.78 18.41
CA LYS A 237 -10.31 -12.96 19.43
C LYS A 237 -11.43 -11.92 19.34
N LEU A 238 -11.11 -10.67 19.01
CA LEU A 238 -12.10 -9.59 18.92
C LEU A 238 -12.91 -9.65 17.60
N HIS A 239 -12.24 -9.86 16.46
CA HIS A 239 -12.85 -9.76 15.12
C HIS A 239 -13.39 -11.09 14.59
N VAL A 240 -12.79 -12.21 14.99
CA VAL A 240 -13.01 -13.54 14.41
C VAL A 240 -13.40 -14.52 15.53
N VAL A 241 -14.71 -14.82 15.64
CA VAL A 241 -15.22 -15.74 16.68
C VAL A 241 -14.63 -17.16 16.57
N SER A 242 -14.18 -17.56 15.37
CA SER A 242 -13.42 -18.80 15.15
C SER A 242 -12.74 -18.82 13.78
N LEU A 243 -11.40 -18.73 13.77
CA LEU A 243 -10.54 -19.42 12.80
C LEU A 243 -9.07 -19.27 13.25
N ALA A 244 -8.38 -20.39 13.48
CA ALA A 244 -6.94 -20.38 13.60
C ALA A 244 -6.34 -20.21 12.19
N LEU A 245 -5.55 -19.15 11.99
CA LEU A 245 -4.78 -18.92 10.78
C LEU A 245 -3.34 -19.34 11.03
N ASP A 246 -2.91 -20.42 10.39
CA ASP A 246 -1.52 -20.86 10.38
C ASP A 246 -0.71 -19.90 9.48
N LEU A 247 0.22 -19.18 10.08
CA LEU A 247 0.99 -18.08 9.47
C LEU A 247 2.44 -18.48 9.10
N SER A 248 2.73 -19.78 9.06
CA SER A 248 4.09 -20.34 9.08
C SER A 248 4.96 -20.21 7.80
N HIS A 249 4.60 -19.38 6.80
CA HIS A 249 5.17 -19.50 5.44
C HIS A 249 5.50 -18.18 4.66
N LEU A 250 6.33 -17.23 5.16
CA LEU A 250 6.81 -16.08 4.32
C LEU A 250 8.13 -15.37 4.81
N HIS A 251 9.02 -14.94 3.89
CA HIS A 251 10.19 -14.01 4.03
C HIS A 251 11.07 -13.95 2.74
N SER A 252 11.85 -12.86 2.47
CA SER A 252 13.08 -12.80 1.60
C SER A 252 14.19 -11.76 2.07
N PRO A 253 15.39 -11.60 1.43
CA PRO A 253 16.56 -10.81 1.92
C PRO A 253 16.69 -9.36 1.35
N VAL A 254 17.49 -8.34 1.79
CA VAL A 254 18.46 -8.05 2.92
C VAL A 254 19.00 -6.58 2.83
N CYS A 255 19.18 -5.76 3.90
CA CYS A 255 20.15 -4.61 3.86
C CYS A 255 20.50 -3.72 5.11
N ASN A 256 21.23 -2.61 4.85
CA ASN A 256 21.68 -1.47 5.66
C ASN A 256 21.00 -0.12 5.25
N PHE A 257 21.13 0.89 6.11
CA PHE A 257 20.63 2.29 6.12
C PHE A 257 20.80 3.09 4.79
N GLU A 258 20.04 4.18 4.51
CA GLU A 258 19.22 5.06 5.37
C GLU A 258 17.80 5.34 4.79
N ILE A 259 16.84 5.69 5.67
CA ILE A 259 15.78 6.72 5.47
C ILE A 259 15.01 6.85 6.79
N LYS A 260 14.67 8.10 7.17
CA LYS A 260 14.22 8.45 8.53
C LYS A 260 12.80 7.97 8.87
N SER A 261 12.55 7.70 10.16
CA SER A 261 11.24 7.63 10.84
C SER A 261 10.32 6.38 10.76
N LYS A 262 10.79 5.17 10.39
CA LYS A 262 9.88 4.00 10.25
C LYS A 262 10.23 2.67 10.94
N ILE A 263 11.35 2.54 11.67
CA ILE A 263 11.66 1.26 12.35
C ILE A 263 10.70 0.90 13.49
N GLY A 264 9.89 1.82 14.00
CA GLY A 264 9.01 1.57 15.14
C GLY A 264 8.11 0.33 14.99
N PHE A 265 7.60 0.06 13.78
CA PHE A 265 6.80 -1.14 13.46
C PHE A 265 7.60 -2.43 13.26
N ILE A 266 8.93 -2.38 13.38
CA ILE A 266 9.81 -3.55 13.55
C ILE A 266 10.03 -3.79 15.05
N LEU A 267 10.18 -2.72 15.82
CA LEU A 267 10.59 -2.77 17.23
C LEU A 267 9.48 -3.21 18.19
N ALA A 268 8.23 -2.78 17.99
CA ALA A 268 7.08 -3.15 18.83
C ALA A 268 5.73 -2.76 18.18
N PRO A 269 4.59 -3.43 18.51
CA PRO A 269 3.28 -3.07 17.96
C PRO A 269 2.79 -1.67 18.37
N SER A 270 3.30 -1.10 19.47
CA SER A 270 3.02 0.27 19.90
C SER A 270 4.31 1.11 19.95
N ILE A 271 4.47 1.99 18.96
CA ILE A 271 5.64 2.89 18.83
C ILE A 271 5.72 3.96 19.93
N ASN A 272 4.63 4.16 20.68
CA ASN A 272 4.51 5.14 21.76
C ASN A 272 5.04 4.63 23.10
N ASN A 273 5.19 3.30 23.25
CA ASN A 273 5.60 2.66 24.50
C ASN A 273 7.05 2.17 24.46
N LEU A 274 7.79 2.42 23.37
CA LEU A 274 9.18 1.99 23.20
C LEU A 274 10.08 2.51 24.34
N PRO A 275 11.15 1.78 24.73
CA PRO A 275 12.07 2.26 25.75
C PRO A 275 12.71 3.58 25.30
N GLN A 276 12.92 4.52 26.22
CA GLN A 276 13.46 5.86 25.90
C GLN A 276 14.79 5.82 25.12
N THR A 277 15.59 4.76 25.30
CA THR A 277 16.82 4.51 24.54
C THR A 277 16.61 4.45 23.02
N TRP A 278 15.43 4.02 22.57
CA TRP A 278 15.05 3.93 21.15
C TRP A 278 14.48 5.23 20.58
N GLU A 279 14.17 6.26 21.37
CA GLU A 279 13.53 7.50 20.86
C GLU A 279 14.35 8.23 19.80
N ARG A 280 15.68 8.20 19.89
CA ARG A 280 16.55 8.78 18.86
C ARG A 280 16.61 7.86 17.64
N CYS A 281 17.04 6.62 17.84
CA CYS A 281 17.17 5.58 16.82
C CYS A 281 15.89 5.35 15.97
N LYS A 282 14.69 5.43 16.59
CA LYS A 282 13.41 5.22 15.88
C LYS A 282 13.07 6.33 14.88
N ASN A 283 13.52 7.54 15.17
CA ASN A 283 13.26 8.74 14.36
C ASN A 283 14.39 8.98 13.36
N ASP A 284 15.64 8.94 13.84
CA ASP A 284 16.84 9.02 13.01
C ASP A 284 17.73 7.79 13.22
N THR A 285 17.73 6.93 12.21
CA THR A 285 18.36 5.62 12.21
C THR A 285 19.90 5.71 12.23
N THR A 286 20.48 6.87 11.92
CA THR A 286 21.92 7.14 12.08
C THR A 286 22.35 7.28 13.54
N THR A 287 21.39 7.49 14.46
CA THR A 287 21.64 7.73 15.88
C THR A 287 21.54 6.47 16.76
N CYS A 288 21.35 5.30 16.14
CA CYS A 288 21.30 4.02 16.84
C CYS A 288 22.68 3.65 17.43
N SER A 289 22.69 3.17 18.67
CA SER A 289 23.90 2.61 19.28
C SER A 289 24.32 1.30 18.60
N PRO A 290 25.58 0.84 18.77
CA PRO A 290 26.03 -0.46 18.24
C PRO A 290 25.11 -1.62 18.65
N ASP A 291 24.66 -1.66 19.91
CA ASP A 291 23.75 -2.69 20.42
C ASP A 291 22.37 -2.65 19.73
N GLN A 292 21.85 -1.45 19.48
CA GLN A 292 20.58 -1.27 18.76
C GLN A 292 20.71 -1.69 17.29
N ILE A 293 21.85 -1.41 16.66
CA ILE A 293 22.16 -1.89 15.30
C ILE A 293 22.23 -3.42 15.27
N GLU A 294 22.81 -4.06 16.29
CA GLU A 294 22.89 -5.52 16.34
C GLU A 294 21.50 -6.17 16.58
N ILE A 295 20.65 -5.56 17.40
CA ILE A 295 19.24 -5.95 17.53
C ILE A 295 18.50 -5.82 16.19
N LEU A 296 18.71 -4.74 15.44
CA LEU A 296 18.12 -4.55 14.10
C LEU A 296 18.62 -5.60 13.08
N LYS A 297 19.91 -5.97 13.11
CA LYS A 297 20.44 -7.10 12.31
C LYS A 297 19.87 -8.44 12.77
N GLY A 298 19.59 -8.60 14.07
CA GLY A 298 18.87 -9.73 14.63
C GLY A 298 17.48 -9.85 14.02
N PHE A 299 16.66 -8.80 14.11
CA PHE A 299 15.34 -8.75 13.45
C PHE A 299 15.42 -9.02 11.95
N ARG A 300 16.42 -8.47 11.25
CA ARG A 300 16.67 -8.77 9.84
C ARG A 300 16.97 -10.26 9.64
N SER A 301 17.74 -10.91 10.50
CA SER A 301 18.14 -12.32 10.35
C SER A 301 17.04 -13.31 10.76
N GLU A 302 16.21 -12.93 11.73
CA GLU A 302 14.97 -13.64 12.09
C GLU A 302 13.89 -13.45 11.02
N PHE A 303 13.81 -12.25 10.41
CA PHE A 303 13.11 -12.07 9.14
C PHE A 303 13.67 -13.10 8.15
N LEU A 304 15.01 -13.17 7.99
CA LEU A 304 15.70 -14.10 7.08
C LEU A 304 15.42 -15.61 7.26
N SER A 305 14.67 -16.00 8.30
CA SER A 305 14.54 -17.38 8.73
C SER A 305 13.13 -17.98 8.59
N ALA A 306 12.09 -17.18 8.30
CA ALA A 306 10.74 -17.67 7.96
C ALA A 306 10.57 -18.04 6.46
N LEU A 307 11.67 -18.36 5.77
CA LEU A 307 11.75 -18.44 4.31
C LEU A 307 10.88 -19.55 3.68
N PRO A 308 9.87 -19.25 2.84
CA PRO A 308 9.51 -20.20 1.79
C PRO A 308 10.64 -20.18 0.78
N ARG A 309 11.50 -21.19 0.86
CA ARG A 309 12.61 -21.36 -0.07
C ARG A 309 12.05 -21.44 -1.48
N LEU A 310 12.25 -20.39 -2.27
CA LEU A 310 11.80 -20.35 -3.65
C LEU A 310 12.66 -21.33 -4.45
N GLY A 311 12.03 -22.37 -4.99
CA GLY A 311 12.66 -23.25 -5.97
C GLY A 311 12.83 -22.55 -7.32
N ASN A 312 13.77 -23.02 -8.13
CA ASN A 312 13.89 -22.60 -9.53
C ASN A 312 12.55 -22.83 -10.27
N GLY A 313 12.09 -21.82 -11.01
CA GLY A 313 10.80 -21.88 -11.72
C GLY A 313 9.55 -21.64 -10.85
N SER A 314 9.71 -21.20 -9.60
CA SER A 314 8.59 -20.82 -8.72
C SER A 314 7.70 -19.72 -9.34
N PHE A 315 6.37 -19.95 -9.36
CA PHE A 315 5.36 -18.92 -9.68
C PHE A 315 5.22 -17.82 -8.59
N ARG A 316 5.95 -17.96 -7.47
CA ARG A 316 6.03 -16.98 -6.38
C ARG A 316 7.35 -16.24 -6.50
N GLY A 317 7.29 -14.91 -6.51
CA GLY A 317 8.44 -14.00 -6.48
C GLY A 317 8.38 -13.08 -5.26
N MET A 318 9.51 -12.46 -4.92
CA MET A 318 9.63 -11.55 -3.77
C MET A 318 10.60 -10.42 -4.09
N PHE A 319 10.14 -9.17 -3.94
CA PHE A 319 10.99 -7.97 -3.96
C PHE A 319 11.17 -7.46 -2.54
N ILE A 320 12.37 -7.57 -2.00
CA ILE A 320 12.66 -7.17 -0.62
C ILE A 320 13.83 -6.21 -0.65
N SER A 321 13.48 -4.92 -0.65
CA SER A 321 14.42 -3.82 -0.69
C SER A 321 15.07 -3.60 0.67
N SER A 322 16.13 -2.81 0.61
CA SER A 322 16.95 -2.34 1.71
C SER A 322 16.29 -1.33 2.63
N CYS A 323 15.20 -0.71 2.17
CA CYS A 323 14.75 0.55 2.69
C CYS A 323 13.97 0.39 3.99
N LEU A 324 14.21 1.30 4.93
CA LEU A 324 13.40 1.47 6.13
C LEU A 324 12.10 2.20 5.75
N ALA A 325 11.24 1.48 5.04
CA ALA A 325 10.02 1.97 4.47
C ALA A 325 8.80 1.14 4.89
N HIS A 326 7.66 1.79 4.84
CA HIS A 326 6.35 1.20 5.05
C HIS A 326 5.45 1.78 3.96
N CYS A 327 4.87 0.89 3.15
CA CYS A 327 4.21 1.17 1.86
C CYS A 327 5.16 1.69 0.77
N GLN A 328 5.81 0.78 0.03
CA GLN A 328 6.61 1.14 -1.14
C GLN A 328 5.73 1.45 -2.38
N SER A 329 4.66 0.68 -2.59
CA SER A 329 3.87 0.68 -3.83
C SER A 329 2.93 1.89 -4.02
N GLN A 330 2.56 2.56 -2.93
CA GLN A 330 1.62 3.68 -2.95
C GLN A 330 2.29 5.03 -3.21
N LEU A 331 3.58 5.16 -2.86
CA LEU A 331 4.32 6.43 -2.91
C LEU A 331 5.18 6.48 -4.17
N GLN A 332 4.97 7.47 -5.04
CA GLN A 332 5.62 7.54 -6.34
C GLN A 332 7.16 7.50 -6.28
N LEU A 333 7.75 8.15 -5.27
CA LEU A 333 9.19 8.16 -5.03
C LEU A 333 9.72 6.73 -4.83
N ASN A 334 9.18 6.03 -3.83
CA ASN A 334 9.58 4.68 -3.43
C ASN A 334 9.22 3.62 -4.49
N TRP A 335 8.20 3.89 -5.31
CA TRP A 335 7.64 2.96 -6.29
C TRP A 335 8.58 2.67 -7.47
N ASN A 336 9.11 3.72 -8.10
CA ASN A 336 9.82 3.60 -9.38
C ASN A 336 11.01 4.58 -9.54
N TRP A 337 11.11 5.59 -8.68
CA TRP A 337 11.95 6.77 -8.94
C TRP A 337 13.22 6.84 -8.11
N ASP A 338 13.13 6.60 -6.80
CA ASP A 338 14.28 6.68 -5.90
C ASP A 338 15.21 5.45 -6.11
N PRO A 339 16.49 5.65 -6.52
CA PRO A 339 17.43 4.56 -6.70
C PRO A 339 17.70 3.74 -5.44
N GLY A 340 17.52 4.33 -4.25
CA GLY A 340 17.68 3.63 -2.98
C GLY A 340 16.69 2.47 -2.80
N PHE A 341 15.57 2.49 -3.51
CA PHE A 341 14.52 1.47 -3.51
C PHE A 341 14.68 0.38 -4.57
N ARG A 342 15.80 0.37 -5.30
CA ARG A 342 16.15 -0.63 -6.31
C ARG A 342 16.97 -1.77 -5.71
N ILE A 343 16.87 -2.94 -6.33
CA ILE A 343 17.78 -4.06 -6.11
C ILE A 343 18.51 -4.27 -7.44
N GLU A 344 19.81 -3.97 -7.46
CA GLU A 344 20.57 -3.84 -8.71
C GLU A 344 19.92 -2.79 -9.63
N ASP A 345 19.52 -3.15 -10.85
CA ASP A 345 18.80 -2.28 -11.78
C ASP A 345 17.26 -2.31 -11.60
N LYS A 346 16.74 -3.30 -10.86
CA LYS A 346 15.31 -3.64 -10.76
C LYS A 346 14.55 -2.83 -9.72
N VAL A 347 13.31 -2.50 -10.04
CA VAL A 347 12.30 -1.94 -9.12
C VAL A 347 11.29 -3.00 -8.71
N TYR A 348 10.50 -2.73 -7.65
CA TYR A 348 9.42 -3.62 -7.17
C TYR A 348 8.46 -4.03 -8.29
N LEU A 349 8.23 -3.11 -9.22
CA LEU A 349 7.36 -3.28 -10.39
C LEU A 349 7.81 -4.38 -11.35
N ASP A 350 9.11 -4.69 -11.45
CA ASP A 350 9.64 -5.71 -12.35
C ASP A 350 9.37 -7.15 -11.86
N ILE A 351 8.79 -7.32 -10.67
CA ILE A 351 8.48 -8.62 -10.03
C ILE A 351 6.97 -8.92 -10.02
N LEU A 352 6.11 -7.96 -10.38
CA LEU A 352 4.64 -8.11 -10.40
C LEU A 352 4.09 -8.82 -11.65
#